data_AF-A0A3C0XLT2-F1
#
_entry.id   AF-A0A3C0XLT2-F1
#
_cell.length_a   1.000
_cell.length_b   1.000
_cell.length_c   1.000
_cell.angle_alpha   90.00
_cell.angle_beta   90.00
_cell.angle_gamma   90.00
#
_symmetry.space_group_name_H-M   'P 1'
#
loop_
_entity.id
_entity.type
_entity.pdbx_description
1 polymer ?
#
loop_
_entity_poly.entity_id
_entity_poly.type
_entity_poly.pdbx_seq_one_letter_code
_entity_poly.pdbx_strand_id
1 'polypeptide(L)'
;MAFRGGTDPVDGDATPWERAGISVEVWEGAIDVATIEYEALVRRLAEIYAQGNVPGWLDGRERTAMARRRIAGVIRGERGMVDRVVRGRHTRAG
;
A
#
# COMPACT_ATOMS: atom_id res chain seq x y z
N MET A 1 -2.65 22.91 36.82
CA MET A 1 -1.74 22.14 35.94
C MET A 1 -2.37 22.10 34.56
N ALA A 2 -1.82 22.84 33.60
CA ALA A 2 -2.29 22.83 32.21
C ALA A 2 -1.63 21.64 31.49
N PHE A 3 -2.44 20.67 31.04
CA PHE A 3 -1.99 19.66 30.10
C PHE A 3 -1.69 20.35 28.78
N ARG A 4 -0.41 20.62 28.52
CA ARG A 4 0.10 21.05 27.22
C ARG A 4 0.15 19.83 26.30
N GLY A 5 -1.02 19.26 26.01
CA GLY A 5 -1.21 18.34 24.91
C GLY A 5 -1.18 19.16 23.63
N GLY A 6 0.01 19.38 23.08
CA GLY A 6 0.15 19.93 21.74
C GLY A 6 -0.51 18.95 20.77
N THR A 7 -1.76 19.21 20.40
CA THR A 7 -2.30 18.73 19.14
C THR A 7 -1.56 19.54 18.07
N ASP A 8 -0.46 18.99 17.58
CA ASP A 8 0.00 19.35 16.25
C ASP A 8 -1.22 19.20 15.33
N PRO A 9 -1.58 20.19 14.50
CA PRO A 9 -2.58 19.97 13.48
C PRO A 9 -1.93 19.03 12.46
N VAL A 10 -2.00 17.72 12.71
CA VAL A 10 -1.55 16.72 11.76
C VAL A 10 -2.58 16.73 10.63
N ASP A 11 -2.40 17.61 9.65
CA ASP A 11 -2.88 17.47 8.28
C ASP A 11 -4.32 16.92 8.14
N GLY A 12 -5.24 17.36 8.98
CA GLY A 12 -6.60 16.82 9.06
C GLY A 12 -7.41 17.10 7.80
N ASP A 13 -7.10 18.21 7.13
CA ASP A 13 -7.77 18.67 5.91
C ASP A 13 -6.98 18.35 4.64
N ALA A 14 -5.71 17.92 4.77
CA ALA A 14 -4.92 17.56 3.61
C ALA A 14 -5.47 16.28 2.98
N THR A 15 -5.68 16.32 1.68
CA THR A 15 -6.03 15.13 0.93
C THR A 15 -4.85 14.15 0.89
N PRO A 16 -5.09 12.85 0.63
CA PRO A 16 -4.01 11.86 0.58
C PRO A 16 -2.88 12.19 -0.40
N TRP A 17 -3.18 12.77 -1.57
CA TRP A 17 -2.15 13.15 -2.56
C TRP A 17 -1.37 14.38 -2.13
N GLU A 18 -2.01 15.35 -1.46
CA GLU A 18 -1.33 16.50 -0.86
C GLU A 18 -0.35 16.07 0.24
N ARG A 19 -0.75 15.17 1.15
CA ARG A 19 0.16 14.60 2.16
C ARG A 19 1.34 13.87 1.54
N ALA A 20 1.11 13.18 0.42
CA ALA A 20 2.16 12.47 -0.30
C ALA A 20 3.05 13.41 -1.14
N GLY A 21 2.65 14.67 -1.34
CA GLY A 21 3.38 15.64 -2.15
C GLY A 21 3.40 15.30 -3.65
N ILE A 22 2.30 14.73 -4.17
CA ILE A 22 2.16 14.31 -5.57
C ILE A 22 0.82 14.77 -6.16
N SER A 23 0.66 14.66 -7.49
CA SER A 23 -0.63 14.94 -8.13
C SER A 23 -1.65 13.84 -7.82
N VAL A 24 -2.94 14.19 -7.94
CA VAL A 24 -4.04 13.24 -7.74
C VAL A 24 -3.97 12.07 -8.72
N GLU A 25 -3.58 12.31 -9.98
CA GLU A 25 -3.47 11.28 -11.01
C GLU A 25 -2.34 10.27 -10.69
N VAL A 26 -1.22 10.76 -10.16
CA VAL A 26 -0.12 9.88 -9.71
C VAL A 26 -0.57 9.04 -8.51
N TRP A 27 -1.37 9.61 -7.63
CA TRP A 27 -1.89 8.92 -6.45
C TRP A 27 -2.91 7.84 -6.82
N GLU A 28 -3.87 8.16 -7.70
CA GLU A 28 -4.83 7.20 -8.25
C GLU A 28 -4.10 6.05 -8.97
N GLY A 29 -3.12 6.37 -9.81
CA GLY A 29 -2.29 5.36 -10.46
C GLY A 29 -1.50 4.49 -9.48
N ALA A 30 -1.09 5.03 -8.32
CA ALA A 30 -0.46 4.24 -7.27
C ALA A 30 -1.47 3.32 -6.56
N ILE A 31 -2.72 3.74 -6.37
CA ILE A 31 -3.78 2.87 -5.83
C ILE A 31 -4.05 1.71 -6.78
N ASP A 32 -4.20 1.99 -8.07
CA ASP A 32 -4.48 0.96 -9.07
C ASP A 32 -3.38 -0.10 -9.10
N VAL A 33 -2.12 0.33 -9.16
CA VAL A 33 -0.96 -0.58 -9.16
C VAL A 33 -0.93 -1.41 -7.88
N ALA A 34 -1.08 -0.78 -6.71
CA ALA A 34 -1.05 -1.51 -5.43
C ALA A 34 -2.21 -2.52 -5.31
N THR A 35 -3.38 -2.17 -5.86
CA THR A 35 -4.56 -3.03 -5.88
C THR A 35 -4.36 -4.24 -6.78
N ILE A 36 -3.88 -4.02 -8.02
CA ILE A 36 -3.57 -5.10 -8.96
C ILE A 36 -2.54 -6.08 -8.37
N GLU A 37 -1.49 -5.57 -7.73
CA GLU A 37 -0.49 -6.42 -7.08
C GLU A 37 -1.09 -7.27 -5.95
N TYR A 38 -1.96 -6.67 -5.13
CA TYR A 38 -2.65 -7.38 -4.05
C TYR A 38 -3.57 -8.47 -4.59
N GLU A 39 -4.39 -8.18 -5.60
CA GLU A 39 -5.30 -9.15 -6.20
C GLU A 39 -4.56 -10.34 -6.82
N ALA A 40 -3.43 -10.08 -7.49
CA ALA A 40 -2.57 -11.14 -8.03
C ALA A 40 -2.02 -12.05 -6.91
N LEU A 41 -1.59 -11.48 -5.79
CA LEU A 41 -1.13 -12.24 -4.63
C LEU A 41 -2.25 -13.05 -3.97
N VAL A 42 -3.46 -12.49 -3.85
CA VAL A 42 -4.63 -13.20 -3.32
C VAL A 42 -4.99 -14.39 -4.21
N ARG A 43 -5.02 -14.21 -5.53
CA ARG A 43 -5.28 -15.30 -6.48
C ARG A 43 -4.24 -16.41 -6.33
N ARG A 44 -2.95 -16.04 -6.29
CA ARG A 44 -1.87 -17.00 -6.09
C ARG A 44 -1.97 -17.73 -4.76
N LEU A 45 -2.35 -17.05 -3.69
CA LEU A 45 -2.54 -17.65 -2.37
C LEU A 45 -3.66 -18.70 -2.38
N ALA A 46 -4.76 -18.44 -3.10
CA ALA A 46 -5.84 -19.40 -3.28
C ALA A 46 -5.40 -20.64 -4.06
N GLU A 47 -4.59 -20.48 -5.11
CA GLU A 47 -3.99 -21.61 -5.86
C GLU A 47 -3.11 -22.47 -4.96
N ILE A 48 -2.23 -21.85 -4.17
CA ILE A 48 -1.32 -22.56 -3.25
C ILE A 48 -2.12 -23.34 -2.19
N TYR A 49 -3.19 -22.73 -1.67
CA TYR A 49 -4.10 -23.40 -0.74
C TYR A 49 -4.76 -24.63 -1.37
N ALA A 50 -5.27 -24.50 -2.60
CA ALA A 50 -5.90 -25.60 -3.34
C ALA A 50 -4.93 -26.77 -3.62
N GLN A 51 -3.63 -26.50 -3.71
CA GLN A 51 -2.58 -27.51 -3.88
C GLN A 51 -2.18 -28.22 -2.58
N GLY A 52 -2.74 -27.82 -1.43
CA GLY A 52 -2.37 -28.37 -0.12
C GLY A 52 -0.97 -27.97 0.36
N ASN A 53 -0.34 -26.97 -0.26
CA ASN A 53 1.00 -26.52 0.09
C ASN A 53 0.96 -25.53 1.28
N VAL A 54 0.89 -26.08 2.49
CA VAL A 54 0.80 -25.29 3.74
C VAL A 54 1.99 -24.34 3.96
N PRO A 55 3.26 -24.74 3.77
CA PRO A 55 4.39 -23.83 3.91
C PRO A 55 4.33 -22.65 2.93
N GLY A 56 4.03 -22.92 1.66
CA GLY A 56 3.86 -21.88 0.65
C GLY A 56 2.67 -20.97 0.95
N TRP A 57 1.61 -21.50 1.55
CA TRP A 57 0.44 -20.72 1.94
C TRP A 57 0.76 -19.73 3.07
N LEU A 58 1.55 -20.14 4.07
CA LEU A 58 1.96 -19.25 5.17
C LEU A 58 2.82 -18.08 4.66
N ASP A 59 3.84 -18.36 3.83
CA ASP A 59 4.67 -17.31 3.20
C ASP A 59 3.81 -16.40 2.28
N GLY A 60 2.96 -17.00 1.45
CA GLY A 60 2.04 -16.25 0.59
C GLY A 60 1.10 -15.34 1.38
N ARG A 61 0.59 -15.80 2.52
CA ARG A 61 -0.29 -15.03 3.41
C ARG A 61 0.43 -13.81 3.98
N GLU A 62 1.69 -13.95 4.38
CA GLU A 62 2.50 -12.83 4.86
C GLU A 62 2.72 -11.78 3.77
N ARG A 63 3.07 -12.20 2.55
CA ARG A 63 3.25 -11.30 1.40
C ARG A 63 1.96 -10.56 1.05
N THR A 64 0.83 -11.26 1.03
CA THR A 64 -0.49 -10.67 0.80
C THR A 64 -0.85 -9.65 1.89
N ALA A 65 -0.50 -9.92 3.15
CA ALA A 65 -0.70 -8.96 4.24
C ALA A 65 0.17 -7.70 4.08
N MET A 66 1.42 -7.85 3.63
CA MET A 66 2.30 -6.72 3.33
C MET A 66 1.76 -5.87 2.16
N ALA A 67 1.25 -6.51 1.10
CA ALA A 67 0.61 -5.81 -0.02
C ALA A 67 -0.64 -5.02 0.43
N ARG A 68 -1.48 -5.62 1.28
CA ARG A 68 -2.63 -4.92 1.88
C ARG A 68 -2.21 -3.70 2.70
N ARG A 69 -1.14 -3.80 3.49
CA ARG A 69 -0.60 -2.66 4.26
C ARG A 69 -0.10 -1.54 3.34
N ARG A 70 0.49 -1.89 2.20
CA ARG A 70 0.92 -0.93 1.19
C ARG A 70 -0.26 -0.15 0.62
N ILE A 71 -1.35 -0.82 0.25
CA ILE A 71 -2.60 -0.15 -0.20
C ILE A 71 -3.08 0.84 0.86
N ALA A 72 -3.17 0.39 2.13
CA ALA A 72 -3.59 1.25 3.22
C ALA A 72 -2.68 2.49 3.38
N GLY A 73 -1.37 2.33 3.22
CA GLY A 73 -0.42 3.44 3.27
C GLY A 73 -0.59 4.41 2.10
N VAL A 74 -0.83 3.91 0.88
CA VAL A 74 -1.14 4.77 -0.29
C VAL A 74 -2.43 5.55 -0.06
N ILE A 75 -3.51 4.90 0.40
CA ILE A 75 -4.78 5.56 0.71
C ILE A 75 -4.61 6.66 1.77
N ARG A 76 -3.72 6.46 2.74
CA ARG A 76 -3.39 7.49 3.73
C ARG A 76 -2.48 8.60 3.21
N GLY A 77 -1.86 8.46 2.04
CA GLY A 77 -0.89 9.42 1.53
C GLY A 77 0.49 9.28 2.16
N GLU A 78 0.87 8.09 2.63
CA GLU A 78 2.20 7.84 3.16
C GLU A 78 3.23 7.90 2.02
N ARG A 79 3.99 9.00 1.92
CA ARG A 79 4.95 9.26 0.83
C ARG A 79 5.88 8.08 0.53
N GLY A 80 6.44 7.46 1.56
CA GLY A 80 7.33 6.30 1.40
C GLY A 80 6.65 5.03 0.84
N MET A 81 5.33 4.91 0.94
CA MET A 81 4.56 3.82 0.32
C MET A 81 4.24 4.15 -1.14
N VAL A 82 3.82 5.39 -1.41
CA VAL A 82 3.56 5.91 -2.75
C VAL A 82 4.81 5.81 -3.62
N ASP A 83 5.96 6.28 -3.14
CA ASP A 83 7.24 6.24 -3.88
C ASP A 83 7.68 4.81 -4.22
N ARG A 84 7.35 3.84 -3.35
CA ARG A 84 7.70 2.42 -3.60
C ARG A 84 6.85 1.83 -4.70
N VAL A 85 5.56 2.16 -4.75
CA VAL A 85 4.66 1.70 -5.81
C VAL A 85 5.05 2.32 -7.14
N VAL A 86 5.26 3.64 -7.18
CA VAL A 86 5.62 4.37 -8.40
C VAL A 86 6.98 3.89 -8.95
N ARG A 87 8.00 3.73 -8.10
CA ARG A 87 9.31 3.21 -8.54
C ARG A 87 9.25 1.76 -9.00
N GLY A 88 8.46 0.91 -8.35
CA GLY A 88 8.28 -0.48 -8.75
C GLY A 88 7.66 -0.65 -10.15
N ARG A 89 6.88 0.34 -10.61
CA ARG A 89 6.37 0.40 -11.99
C ARG A 89 7.47 0.69 -13.00
N HIS A 90 8.35 1.64 -12.71
CA HIS A 90 9.43 2.03 -13.63
C HIS A 90 10.44 0.92 -13.87
N THR A 91 10.70 0.05 -12.90
CA THR A 91 11.63 -1.09 -13.05
C THR A 91 11.02 -2.30 -13.76
N ARG A 92 9.69 -2.36 -13.94
CA ARG A 92 9.01 -3.45 -14.68
C ARG A 92 8.73 -3.11 -16.15
N ALA A 93 8.92 -1.86 -16.55
CA ALA A 93 8.62 -1.35 -17.89
C ALA A 93 9.88 -1.15 -18.76
N GLY A 94 11.05 -1.61 -18.31
CA GLY A 94 12.30 -1.70 -19.08
C GLY A 94 12.78 -3.13 -19.11
#